data_AF-A0A2H9QX03-F1
#
_entry.id   AF-A0A2H9QX03-F1
#
_cell.length_a   1.000
_cell.length_b   1.000
_cell.length_c   1.000
_cell.angle_alpha   90.00
_cell.angle_beta   90.00
_cell.angle_gamma   90.00
#
_symmetry.space_group_name_H-M   'P 1'
#
loop_
_entity.id
_entity.type
_entity.pdbx_description
1 polymer ?
#
loop_
_entity_poly.entity_id
_entity_poly.type
_entity_poly.pdbx_seq_one_letter_code
_entity_poly.pdbx_strand_id
1 'polypeptide(L)'
;MTTTHVFIVDWNTFKYHLEYLFAGTGAGDNIIDFNNSSTTQLHHATENNLIGMIADFQRVRKDDFIVFYVQKDGDKEGTFFGIFKAKHDLSFLDNNDGKQFLKKELGKSLTFRTLIVPYEVFPKGVTEWEALDTIRGLTSPNQMIWSLIYRKLKATRGNTMITLYETERLFKLLRDKNSGRTITGVNYTYYRSKQEIIPSAKTYNYTGRQTAINILPRLIKKYNGGQAFETHLQAYIVENIGRNTNQSLDKCLLNGLQIEWLGNEVYCGVGMQRIDVTLSLIKNNVKIVVPIELKAVEADESNIIQIQRYIDWIEQYYIPNRQSDVQPVLISKKIENKSTESYRKIIESFKIFNATNRNRCNQLKFVEFFVQNNDLEFEEIVY
;
A
#
# COMPACT_ATOMS: atom_id res chain seq x y z
N MET A 1 5.93 -1.06 -14.85
CA MET A 1 5.71 0.32 -14.34
C MET A 1 5.61 0.21 -12.83
N THR A 2 6.23 1.10 -12.05
CA THR A 2 6.31 1.03 -10.58
C THR A 2 5.00 1.46 -9.90
N THR A 3 4.86 1.20 -8.60
CA THR A 3 3.62 1.51 -7.86
C THR A 3 3.43 3.02 -7.73
N THR A 4 2.20 3.51 -7.83
CA THR A 4 1.90 4.92 -7.53
C THR A 4 1.21 5.05 -6.19
N HIS A 5 1.74 5.89 -5.33
CA HIS A 5 1.20 6.21 -4.01
C HIS A 5 0.63 7.63 -4.00
N VAL A 6 -0.64 7.74 -3.61
CA VAL A 6 -1.34 9.00 -3.45
C VAL A 6 -1.32 9.41 -1.99
N PHE A 7 -0.56 10.46 -1.69
CA PHE A 7 -0.42 11.03 -0.35
C PHE A 7 -1.44 12.12 -0.11
N ILE A 8 -2.15 11.99 1.01
CA ILE A 8 -3.27 12.85 1.37
C ILE A 8 -2.76 13.92 2.31
N VAL A 9 -2.86 15.17 1.87
CA VAL A 9 -2.27 16.31 2.56
C VAL A 9 -3.28 17.45 2.65
N ASP A 10 -3.08 18.33 3.62
CA ASP A 10 -3.75 19.63 3.64
C ASP A 10 -2.86 20.68 2.97
N TRP A 11 -3.41 21.86 2.72
CA TRP A 11 -2.69 22.95 2.08
C TRP A 11 -1.44 23.40 2.87
N ASN A 12 -1.45 23.26 4.21
CA ASN A 12 -0.33 23.69 5.05
C ASN A 12 0.85 22.73 4.92
N THR A 13 0.59 21.45 5.11
CA THR A 13 1.59 20.39 5.01
C THR A 13 2.07 20.19 3.58
N PHE A 14 1.22 20.34 2.56
CA PHE A 14 1.62 20.21 1.16
C PHE A 14 2.78 21.12 0.78
N LYS A 15 2.76 22.38 1.24
CA LYS A 15 3.87 23.32 1.07
C LYS A 15 5.21 22.72 1.53
N TYR A 16 5.24 22.15 2.73
CA TYR A 16 6.47 21.65 3.33
C TYR A 16 6.94 20.31 2.73
N HIS A 17 6.02 19.47 2.24
CA HIS A 17 6.38 18.29 1.47
C HIS A 17 7.16 18.68 0.20
N LEU A 18 6.72 19.72 -0.50
CA LEU A 18 7.37 20.25 -1.69
C LEU A 18 8.70 20.95 -1.39
N GLU A 19 8.73 21.76 -0.33
CA GLU A 19 9.93 22.50 0.06
C GLU A 19 11.02 21.50 0.44
N TYR A 20 10.75 20.56 1.33
CA TYR A 20 11.76 19.65 1.89
C TYR A 20 11.87 18.30 1.16
N LEU A 21 11.15 18.11 0.04
CA LEU A 21 11.16 16.90 -0.78
C LEU A 21 11.00 15.61 0.03
N PHE A 22 9.95 15.56 0.83
CA PHE A 22 9.48 14.33 1.48
C PHE A 22 7.98 14.16 1.26
N ALA A 23 7.47 12.93 1.45
CA ALA A 23 6.06 12.62 1.57
C ALA A 23 5.82 11.98 2.94
N GLY A 24 4.79 12.40 3.68
CA GLY A 24 4.57 11.91 5.04
C GLY A 24 3.13 11.99 5.53
N THR A 25 2.84 11.15 6.53
CA THR A 25 1.54 11.11 7.22
C THR A 25 1.76 10.80 8.71
N GLY A 26 0.72 10.98 9.53
CA GLY A 26 0.75 10.62 10.94
C GLY A 26 -0.65 10.39 11.49
N ALA A 27 -0.73 9.79 12.68
CA ALA A 27 -1.98 9.51 13.39
C ALA A 27 -2.06 10.33 14.68
N GLY A 28 -2.53 11.57 14.57
CA GLY A 28 -2.66 12.48 15.72
C GLY A 28 -1.32 12.69 16.43
N ASP A 29 -1.34 12.60 17.75
CA ASP A 29 -0.15 12.79 18.59
C ASP A 29 0.47 11.50 19.11
N ASN A 30 0.11 10.35 18.52
CA ASN A 30 0.65 9.06 18.92
C ASN A 30 2.17 8.97 18.68
N ILE A 31 2.87 8.31 19.60
CA ILE A 31 4.30 8.00 19.55
C ILE A 31 4.44 6.51 19.29
N ILE A 32 5.37 6.14 18.40
CA ILE A 32 5.71 4.72 18.18
C ILE A 32 6.68 4.27 19.28
N ASP A 33 6.21 3.45 20.22
CA ASP A 33 7.01 2.90 21.34
C ASP A 33 7.40 1.43 21.15
N PHE A 34 6.91 0.78 20.09
CA PHE A 34 7.17 -0.63 19.77
C PHE A 34 8.22 -0.84 18.66
N ASN A 35 8.83 0.21 18.12
CA ASN A 35 9.90 0.07 17.12
C ASN A 35 11.15 -0.56 17.75
N ASN A 36 11.64 -1.68 17.22
CA ASN A 36 12.68 -2.51 17.85
C ASN A 36 12.35 -2.97 19.28
N SER A 37 11.07 -3.06 19.63
CA SER A 37 10.62 -3.41 20.99
C SER A 37 9.54 -4.49 20.94
N SER A 38 9.55 -5.40 21.91
CA SER A 38 8.54 -6.47 22.03
C SER A 38 7.27 -6.01 22.77
N THR A 39 7.32 -4.83 23.41
CA THR A 39 6.27 -4.30 24.28
C THR A 39 5.82 -2.91 23.83
N THR A 40 4.57 -2.58 24.16
CA THR A 40 3.97 -1.26 23.93
C THR A 40 3.05 -0.92 25.09
N GLN A 41 2.91 0.36 25.40
CA GLN A 41 1.90 0.89 26.32
C GLN A 41 0.65 1.39 25.56
N LEU A 42 0.66 1.33 24.23
CA LEU A 42 -0.46 1.75 23.40
C LEU A 42 -1.63 0.78 23.55
N HIS A 43 -2.84 1.33 23.54
CA HIS A 43 -4.05 0.53 23.42
C HIS A 43 -4.03 -0.25 22.09
N HIS A 44 -4.51 -1.49 22.11
CA HIS A 44 -4.41 -2.42 20.96
C HIS A 44 -4.99 -1.85 19.65
N ALA A 45 -6.09 -1.09 19.71
CA ALA A 45 -6.69 -0.46 18.53
C ALA A 45 -5.78 0.62 17.94
N THR A 46 -5.08 1.38 18.78
CA THR A 46 -4.09 2.39 18.38
C THR A 46 -2.85 1.73 17.80
N GLU A 47 -2.34 0.66 18.45
CA GLU A 47 -1.24 -0.16 17.92
C GLU A 47 -1.57 -0.67 16.52
N ASN A 48 -2.74 -1.30 16.33
CA ASN A 48 -3.15 -1.85 15.04
C ASN A 48 -3.29 -0.76 13.97
N ASN A 49 -3.82 0.42 14.31
CA ASN A 49 -3.89 1.55 13.38
C ASN A 49 -2.49 1.97 12.91
N LEU A 50 -1.55 2.15 13.85
CA LEU A 50 -0.18 2.56 13.55
C LEU A 50 0.57 1.50 12.75
N ILE A 51 0.36 0.21 13.05
CA ILE A 51 0.94 -0.90 12.29
C ILE A 51 0.37 -0.94 10.87
N GLY A 52 -0.93 -0.67 10.68
CA GLY A 52 -1.52 -0.54 9.35
C GLY A 52 -0.91 0.60 8.54
N MET A 53 -0.61 1.73 9.19
CA MET A 53 0.13 2.83 8.57
C MET A 53 1.59 2.47 8.28
N ILE A 54 2.24 1.67 9.13
CA ILE A 54 3.57 1.11 8.86
C ILE A 54 3.53 0.26 7.60
N ALA A 55 2.56 -0.65 7.47
CA ALA A 55 2.38 -1.44 6.25
C ALA A 55 2.24 -0.53 5.03
N ASP A 56 1.47 0.57 5.16
CA ASP A 56 1.28 1.52 4.06
C ASP A 56 2.57 2.19 3.59
N PHE A 57 3.51 2.40 4.50
CA PHE A 57 4.77 3.08 4.22
C PHE A 57 5.90 2.13 3.85
N GLN A 58 5.91 0.91 4.41
CA GLN A 58 6.94 -0.09 4.11
C GLN A 58 6.73 -0.77 2.75
N ARG A 59 5.53 -0.69 2.16
CA ARG A 59 5.33 -1.09 0.75
C ARG A 59 6.02 -0.17 -0.26
N VAL A 60 6.38 1.07 0.12
CA VAL A 60 7.03 2.03 -0.80
C VAL A 60 8.40 1.51 -1.19
N ARG A 61 8.68 1.52 -2.48
CA ARG A 61 9.97 1.14 -3.07
C ARG A 61 10.62 2.33 -3.75
N LYS A 62 11.94 2.26 -3.91
CA LYS A 62 12.68 3.20 -4.72
C LYS A 62 12.04 3.29 -6.12
N ASP A 63 11.96 4.50 -6.65
CA ASP A 63 11.39 4.80 -7.97
C ASP A 63 9.88 4.56 -8.12
N ASP A 64 9.16 4.16 -7.06
CA ASP A 64 7.70 4.27 -7.02
C ASP A 64 7.29 5.72 -7.20
N PHE A 65 6.16 5.93 -7.88
CA PHE A 65 5.63 7.26 -8.09
C PHE A 65 4.87 7.78 -6.87
N ILE A 66 4.95 9.08 -6.65
CA ILE A 66 4.26 9.78 -5.58
C ILE A 66 3.45 10.92 -6.18
N VAL A 67 2.15 10.95 -5.88
CA VAL A 67 1.24 12.04 -6.23
C VAL A 67 0.64 12.59 -4.94
N PHE A 68 0.48 13.91 -4.84
CA PHE A 68 -0.18 14.52 -3.69
C PHE A 68 -1.63 14.82 -4.02
N TYR A 69 -2.55 14.39 -3.16
CA TYR A 69 -3.92 14.87 -3.15
C TYR A 69 -4.08 15.87 -2.01
N VAL A 70 -4.24 17.14 -2.37
CA VAL A 70 -4.53 18.23 -1.44
C VAL A 70 -6.02 18.23 -1.18
N GLN A 71 -6.41 18.07 0.09
CA GLN A 71 -7.81 18.05 0.51
C GLN A 71 -8.51 19.39 0.26
N LYS A 72 -9.84 19.34 0.08
CA LYS A 72 -10.70 20.52 -0.03
C LYS A 72 -10.45 21.50 1.13
N ASP A 73 -10.35 22.78 0.81
CA ASP A 73 -10.08 23.88 1.75
C ASP A 73 -11.02 25.06 1.47
N GLY A 74 -12.14 25.13 2.21
CA GLY A 74 -13.22 26.09 1.95
C GLY A 74 -13.81 25.87 0.56
N ASP A 75 -13.77 26.91 -0.28
CA ASP A 75 -14.29 26.88 -1.66
C ASP A 75 -13.31 26.23 -2.66
N LYS A 76 -12.08 25.92 -2.23
CA LYS A 76 -11.07 25.28 -3.08
C LYS A 76 -11.28 23.77 -3.12
N GLU A 77 -11.52 23.23 -4.30
CA GLU A 77 -11.74 21.81 -4.52
C GLU A 77 -10.50 20.96 -4.18
N GLY A 78 -10.73 19.73 -3.73
CA GLY A 78 -9.66 18.75 -3.57
C GLY A 78 -8.96 18.50 -4.90
N THR A 79 -7.63 18.42 -4.91
CA THR A 79 -6.85 18.47 -6.16
C THR A 79 -5.61 17.60 -6.09
N PHE A 80 -5.33 16.85 -7.16
CA PHE A 80 -4.15 16.03 -7.36
C PHE A 80 -3.02 16.84 -7.99
N PHE A 81 -1.81 16.70 -7.48
CA PHE A 81 -0.65 17.50 -7.86
C PHE A 81 0.63 16.69 -8.00
N GLY A 82 1.34 17.03 -9.08
CA GLY A 82 2.71 16.60 -9.36
C GLY A 82 2.87 15.10 -9.55
N ILE A 83 4.03 14.73 -10.11
CA ILE A 83 4.51 13.36 -10.15
C ILE A 83 5.95 13.41 -9.64
N PHE A 84 6.17 12.77 -8.50
CA PHE A 84 7.47 12.61 -7.87
C PHE A 84 7.83 11.13 -7.84
N LYS A 85 9.05 10.82 -7.42
CA LYS A 85 9.50 9.45 -7.18
C LYS A 85 10.01 9.28 -5.76
N ALA A 86 9.76 8.14 -5.14
CA ALA A 86 10.42 7.75 -3.91
C ALA A 86 11.94 7.63 -4.15
N LYS A 87 12.72 8.30 -3.32
CA LYS A 87 14.18 8.40 -3.48
C LYS A 87 14.91 7.12 -3.08
N HIS A 88 14.36 6.41 -2.09
CA HIS A 88 14.97 5.24 -1.48
C HIS A 88 13.92 4.14 -1.29
N ASP A 89 14.41 2.92 -1.09
CA ASP A 89 13.60 1.83 -0.57
C ASP A 89 13.33 2.05 0.92
N LEU A 90 12.15 1.60 1.35
CA LEU A 90 11.65 1.70 2.72
C LEU A 90 11.45 3.14 3.19
N SER A 91 10.41 3.30 3.99
CA SER A 91 10.11 4.55 4.67
C SER A 91 10.69 4.53 6.08
N PHE A 92 10.76 5.69 6.72
CA PHE A 92 11.36 5.86 8.05
C PHE A 92 10.43 6.57 9.03
N LEU A 93 10.79 6.49 10.31
CA LEU A 93 10.17 7.26 11.39
C LEU A 93 10.92 8.56 11.62
N ASP A 94 10.15 9.64 11.68
CA ASP A 94 10.48 10.82 12.45
C ASP A 94 9.45 10.96 13.59
N ASN A 95 9.71 10.27 14.69
CA ASN A 95 8.71 9.99 15.73
C ASN A 95 8.18 11.26 16.43
N ASN A 96 6.99 11.22 17.02
CA ASN A 96 6.34 12.38 17.66
C ASN A 96 6.82 12.65 19.11
N ASP A 97 8.13 12.61 19.37
CA ASP A 97 8.71 12.71 20.73
C ASP A 97 9.24 14.12 21.07
N GLY A 98 8.64 15.16 20.47
CA GLY A 98 9.06 16.55 20.65
C GLY A 98 10.28 16.99 19.83
N LYS A 99 10.99 16.05 19.19
CA LYS A 99 12.13 16.34 18.28
C LYS A 99 11.78 16.18 16.80
N GLN A 100 10.51 15.93 16.47
CA GLN A 100 10.07 15.74 15.10
C GLN A 100 10.35 16.98 14.25
N PHE A 101 10.99 16.77 13.10
CA PHE A 101 11.35 17.84 12.19
C PHE A 101 10.09 18.51 11.61
N LEU A 102 10.07 19.85 11.66
CA LEU A 102 8.99 20.73 11.20
C LEU A 102 7.65 20.57 11.93
N LYS A 103 7.59 19.94 13.12
CA LYS A 103 6.32 19.72 13.84
C LYS A 103 5.52 21.02 14.04
N LYS A 104 6.22 22.13 14.35
CA LYS A 104 5.59 23.44 14.57
C LYS A 104 5.02 24.01 13.28
N GLU A 105 5.79 23.96 12.19
CA GLU A 105 5.44 24.47 10.87
C GLU A 105 4.31 23.66 10.23
N LEU A 106 4.36 22.33 10.37
CA LEU A 106 3.37 21.40 9.86
C LEU A 106 2.03 21.53 10.60
N GLY A 107 2.04 21.95 11.87
CA GLY A 107 0.85 22.06 12.72
C GLY A 107 0.25 20.71 13.14
N LYS A 108 0.86 19.58 12.73
CA LYS A 108 0.44 18.22 13.06
C LYS A 108 1.62 17.24 12.96
N SER A 109 1.48 16.05 13.55
CA SER A 109 2.50 15.01 13.41
C SER A 109 2.49 14.40 12.02
N LEU A 110 3.66 14.28 11.40
CA LEU A 110 3.88 13.41 10.24
C LEU A 110 4.95 12.37 10.61
N THR A 111 4.56 11.35 11.37
CA THR A 111 5.47 10.35 11.96
C THR A 111 6.15 9.48 10.90
N PHE A 112 5.40 9.06 9.87
CA PHE A 112 5.88 8.18 8.82
C PHE A 112 6.25 9.02 7.60
N ARG A 113 7.46 8.83 7.08
CA ARG A 113 7.99 9.66 5.99
C ARG A 113 8.80 8.85 4.99
N THR A 114 8.81 9.31 3.75
CA THR A 114 9.73 8.87 2.71
C THR A 114 10.32 10.09 2.00
N LEU A 115 11.59 10.03 1.63
CA LEU A 115 12.19 11.08 0.81
C LEU A 115 11.76 10.90 -0.64
N ILE A 116 11.55 12.02 -1.33
CA ILE A 116 11.13 12.02 -2.73
C ILE A 116 12.08 12.83 -3.59
N VAL A 117 12.02 12.62 -4.89
CA VAL A 117 12.68 13.43 -5.90
C VAL A 117 11.66 13.88 -6.95
N PRO A 118 11.82 15.09 -7.51
CA PRO A 118 10.98 15.55 -8.64
C PRO A 118 11.07 14.59 -9.83
N TYR A 119 9.96 14.38 -10.54
CA TYR A 119 9.93 13.67 -11.82
C TYR A 119 9.24 14.49 -12.90
N GLU A 120 7.92 14.63 -12.83
CA GLU A 120 7.14 15.54 -13.69
C GLU A 120 6.33 16.46 -12.78
N VAL A 121 6.90 17.62 -12.45
CA VAL A 121 6.24 18.60 -11.59
C VAL A 121 5.46 19.57 -12.46
N PHE A 122 4.15 19.56 -12.30
CA PHE A 122 3.23 20.44 -13.02
C PHE A 122 2.77 21.59 -12.13
N PRO A 123 2.61 22.82 -12.68
CA PRO A 123 2.11 23.93 -11.90
C PRO A 123 0.65 23.72 -11.49
N LYS A 124 -0.21 23.27 -12.41
CA LYS A 124 -1.64 23.06 -12.13
C LYS A 124 -1.93 21.62 -11.76
N GLY A 125 -2.83 21.44 -10.80
CA GLY A 125 -3.35 20.12 -10.44
C GLY A 125 -4.64 19.77 -11.21
N VAL A 126 -5.03 18.51 -11.08
CA VAL A 126 -6.31 17.96 -11.58
C VAL A 126 -7.28 17.89 -10.42
N THR A 127 -8.47 18.46 -10.57
CA THR A 127 -9.43 18.46 -9.45
C THR A 127 -10.01 17.06 -9.21
N GLU A 128 -10.58 16.89 -8.03
CA GLU A 128 -11.29 15.66 -7.65
C GLU A 128 -12.39 15.30 -8.66
N TRP A 129 -13.19 16.28 -9.06
CA TRP A 129 -14.24 16.13 -10.05
C TRP A 129 -13.70 15.68 -11.40
N GLU A 130 -12.58 16.25 -11.85
CA GLU A 130 -11.93 15.87 -13.10
C GLU A 130 -11.40 14.43 -13.06
N ALA A 131 -10.87 13.99 -11.91
CA ALA A 131 -10.27 12.66 -11.77
C ALA A 131 -11.27 11.54 -11.47
N LEU A 132 -12.26 11.80 -10.61
CA LEU A 132 -13.09 10.76 -9.99
C LEU A 132 -14.55 10.78 -10.46
N ASP A 133 -15.13 11.96 -10.72
CA ASP A 133 -16.55 12.09 -11.10
C ASP A 133 -16.76 12.13 -12.62
N THR A 134 -15.77 12.66 -13.35
CA THR A 134 -15.88 12.80 -14.81
C THR A 134 -15.72 11.45 -15.51
N ILE A 135 -16.83 10.92 -16.02
CA ILE A 135 -16.87 9.69 -16.84
C ILE A 135 -16.66 9.94 -18.34
N ARG A 136 -16.41 11.19 -18.75
CA ARG A 136 -16.19 11.53 -20.16
C ARG A 136 -15.01 10.73 -20.71
N GLY A 137 -15.24 10.04 -21.83
CA GLY A 137 -14.24 9.21 -22.50
C GLY A 137 -14.00 7.85 -21.86
N LEU A 138 -14.76 7.48 -20.82
CA LEU A 138 -14.78 6.10 -20.31
C LEU A 138 -15.80 5.28 -21.09
N THR A 139 -15.42 4.05 -21.45
CA THR A 139 -16.29 3.08 -22.14
C THR A 139 -16.89 2.06 -21.19
N SER A 140 -16.36 1.95 -19.96
CA SER A 140 -16.82 1.01 -18.95
C SER A 140 -16.53 1.51 -17.53
N PRO A 141 -17.37 1.19 -16.52
CA PRO A 141 -17.14 1.58 -15.12
C PRO A 141 -15.81 1.08 -14.55
N ASN A 142 -15.28 -0.05 -15.01
CA ASN A 142 -14.00 -0.57 -14.51
C ASN A 142 -12.80 0.30 -14.86
N GLN A 143 -12.92 1.29 -15.75
CA GLN A 143 -11.86 2.24 -16.09
C GLN A 143 -11.78 3.45 -15.15
N MET A 144 -12.69 3.55 -14.17
CA MET A 144 -12.65 4.58 -13.14
C MET A 144 -11.51 4.35 -12.15
N ILE A 145 -11.12 5.39 -11.40
CA ILE A 145 -10.08 5.30 -10.36
C ILE A 145 -10.69 4.81 -9.04
N TRP A 146 -11.13 3.55 -9.04
CA TRP A 146 -11.80 2.89 -7.93
C TRP A 146 -11.02 2.90 -6.62
N SER A 147 -9.69 2.76 -6.67
CA SER A 147 -8.86 2.81 -5.45
C SER A 147 -9.04 4.14 -4.70
N LEU A 148 -9.20 5.26 -5.41
CA LEU A 148 -9.44 6.57 -4.80
C LEU A 148 -10.91 6.81 -4.45
N ILE A 149 -11.85 6.26 -5.22
CA ILE A 149 -13.29 6.31 -4.88
C ILE A 149 -13.54 5.56 -3.57
N TYR A 150 -13.07 4.32 -3.44
CA TYR A 150 -13.20 3.54 -2.21
C TYR A 150 -12.54 4.24 -1.03
N ARG A 151 -11.37 4.86 -1.25
CA ARG A 151 -10.72 5.67 -0.24
C ARG A 151 -11.62 6.81 0.24
N LYS A 152 -12.31 7.52 -0.66
CA LYS A 152 -13.21 8.64 -0.29
C LYS A 152 -14.42 8.19 0.51
N LEU A 153 -14.96 7.02 0.20
CA LEU A 153 -16.05 6.40 0.97
C LEU A 153 -15.65 6.01 2.41
N LYS A 154 -14.34 5.95 2.71
CA LYS A 154 -13.81 5.48 4.01
C LYS A 154 -13.01 6.51 4.80
N ALA A 155 -12.27 7.39 4.14
CA ALA A 155 -11.48 8.47 4.72
C ALA A 155 -10.51 8.05 5.85
N THR A 156 -9.88 6.87 5.80
CA THR A 156 -9.04 6.38 6.92
C THR A 156 -7.54 6.40 6.69
N ARG A 157 -7.04 6.45 5.44
CA ARG A 157 -5.61 6.33 5.14
C ARG A 157 -5.01 7.58 4.49
N GLY A 158 -3.80 7.91 4.93
CA GLY A 158 -3.01 9.04 4.44
C GLY A 158 -2.11 8.72 3.24
N ASN A 159 -1.92 7.44 2.92
CA ASN A 159 -1.14 6.95 1.79
C ASN A 159 -1.91 5.79 1.14
N THR A 160 -2.41 6.00 -0.08
CA THR A 160 -3.18 5.00 -0.83
C THR A 160 -2.47 4.66 -2.13
N MET A 161 -2.20 3.37 -2.37
CA MET A 161 -1.72 2.95 -3.69
C MET A 161 -2.88 2.97 -4.69
N ILE A 162 -2.56 3.22 -5.95
CA ILE A 162 -3.49 3.02 -7.08
C ILE A 162 -2.88 2.00 -8.03
N THR A 163 -3.74 1.31 -8.76
CA THR A 163 -3.33 0.31 -9.76
C THR A 163 -2.61 0.97 -10.94
N LEU A 164 -2.01 0.14 -11.80
CA LEU A 164 -1.21 0.61 -12.94
C LEU A 164 -2.06 1.37 -13.97
N TYR A 165 -3.27 0.91 -14.29
CA TYR A 165 -4.12 1.60 -15.25
C TYR A 165 -4.68 2.92 -14.68
N GLU A 166 -4.95 2.95 -13.38
CA GLU A 166 -5.36 4.18 -12.67
C GLU A 166 -4.23 5.22 -12.65
N THR A 167 -2.99 4.76 -12.48
CA THR A 167 -1.78 5.59 -12.60
C THR A 167 -1.71 6.24 -13.97
N GLU A 168 -1.81 5.44 -15.04
CA GLU A 168 -1.76 5.90 -16.41
C GLU A 168 -2.84 6.97 -16.68
N ARG A 169 -4.07 6.72 -16.19
CA ARG A 169 -5.18 7.68 -16.29
C ARG A 169 -4.89 8.98 -15.55
N LEU A 170 -4.47 8.92 -14.28
CA LEU A 170 -4.22 10.12 -13.48
C LEU A 170 -3.07 10.96 -14.05
N PHE A 171 -2.00 10.31 -14.52
CA PHE A 171 -0.88 10.99 -15.16
C PHE A 171 -1.28 11.66 -16.46
N LYS A 172 -2.13 11.00 -17.26
CA LYS A 172 -2.69 11.60 -18.47
C LYS A 172 -3.46 12.87 -18.13
N LEU A 173 -4.33 12.85 -17.12
CA LEU A 173 -5.08 14.04 -16.71
C LEU A 173 -4.14 15.18 -16.29
N LEU A 174 -3.10 14.89 -15.50
CA LEU A 174 -2.12 15.88 -15.06
C LEU A 174 -1.36 16.50 -16.23
N ARG A 175 -0.90 15.68 -17.17
CA ARG A 175 -0.23 16.13 -18.39
C ARG A 175 -1.15 16.98 -19.26
N ASP A 176 -2.37 16.51 -19.53
CA ASP A 176 -3.34 17.19 -20.38
C ASP A 176 -3.70 18.58 -19.80
N LYS A 177 -3.97 18.65 -18.49
CA LYS A 177 -4.28 19.90 -17.77
C LYS A 177 -3.20 20.97 -17.92
N ASN A 178 -1.95 20.54 -18.09
CA ASN A 178 -0.77 21.39 -18.21
C ASN A 178 -0.21 21.44 -19.63
N SER A 179 -0.91 20.88 -20.62
CA SER A 179 -0.45 20.76 -22.01
C SER A 179 0.95 20.14 -22.12
N GLY A 180 1.26 19.18 -21.24
CA GLY A 180 2.54 18.49 -21.13
C GLY A 180 3.69 19.33 -20.56
N ARG A 181 3.45 20.58 -20.12
CA ARG A 181 4.52 21.49 -19.67
C ARG A 181 4.80 21.34 -18.18
N THR A 182 6.00 20.89 -17.84
CA THR A 182 6.51 20.83 -16.46
C THR A 182 7.22 22.12 -16.05
N ILE A 183 7.42 22.29 -14.75
CA ILE A 183 8.26 23.34 -14.17
C ILE A 183 9.57 22.75 -13.62
N THR A 184 10.67 23.46 -13.84
CA THR A 184 12.01 23.04 -13.40
C THR A 184 12.38 23.76 -12.11
N GLY A 185 12.96 23.03 -11.16
CA GLY A 185 13.45 23.57 -9.90
C GLY A 185 14.14 22.50 -9.06
N VAL A 186 14.96 22.92 -8.09
CA VAL A 186 15.57 22.00 -7.10
C VAL A 186 14.54 21.68 -6.02
N ASN A 187 13.94 22.71 -5.43
CA ASN A 187 12.82 22.61 -4.49
C ASN A 187 11.62 23.39 -5.04
N TYR A 188 10.44 23.07 -4.52
CA TYR A 188 9.18 23.68 -4.93
C TYR A 188 8.43 24.20 -3.70
N THR A 189 7.41 25.02 -3.92
CA THR A 189 6.49 25.44 -2.85
C THR A 189 5.07 25.53 -3.41
N TYR A 190 4.09 25.65 -2.52
CA TYR A 190 2.68 25.69 -2.90
C TYR A 190 2.11 27.11 -2.81
N TYR A 191 1.68 27.66 -3.95
CA TYR A 191 1.04 28.96 -4.02
C TYR A 191 -0.47 28.83 -3.81
N ARG A 192 -0.89 28.89 -2.54
CA ARG A 192 -2.27 28.61 -2.10
C ARG A 192 -3.35 29.46 -2.78
N SER A 193 -3.07 30.71 -3.15
CA SER A 193 -4.10 31.57 -3.77
C SER A 193 -4.46 31.13 -5.18
N LYS A 194 -3.50 30.63 -5.97
CA LYS A 194 -3.74 30.10 -7.32
C LYS A 194 -3.91 28.57 -7.38
N GLN A 195 -3.67 27.87 -6.27
CA GLN A 195 -3.60 26.40 -6.23
C GLN A 195 -2.56 25.86 -7.24
N GLU A 196 -1.36 26.42 -7.21
CA GLU A 196 -0.28 26.04 -8.12
C GLU A 196 0.98 25.63 -7.37
N ILE A 197 1.70 24.63 -7.90
CA ILE A 197 3.10 24.41 -7.53
C ILE A 197 3.95 25.45 -8.27
N ILE A 198 4.87 26.10 -7.55
CA ILE A 198 5.85 27.00 -8.13
C ILE A 198 7.27 26.59 -7.72
N PRO A 199 8.30 26.86 -8.54
CA PRO A 199 9.69 26.70 -8.12
C PRO A 199 9.97 27.55 -6.89
N SER A 200 10.76 27.03 -5.95
CA SER A 200 11.22 27.82 -4.81
C SER A 200 12.52 28.54 -5.13
N ALA A 201 12.65 29.79 -4.68
CA ALA A 201 13.90 30.55 -4.76
C ALA A 201 14.93 30.12 -3.70
N LYS A 202 14.49 29.36 -2.68
CA LYS A 202 15.34 28.85 -1.60
C LYS A 202 15.59 27.37 -1.81
N THR A 203 16.78 26.93 -1.41
CA THR A 203 17.10 25.50 -1.29
C THR A 203 16.74 25.04 0.11
N TYR A 204 16.09 23.88 0.19
CA TYR A 204 15.71 23.26 1.45
C TYR A 204 16.25 21.84 1.50
N ASN A 205 16.78 21.47 2.66
CA ASN A 205 17.29 20.13 2.91
C ASN A 205 16.50 19.49 4.04
N TYR A 206 16.09 18.24 3.84
CA TYR A 206 15.50 17.45 4.91
C TYR A 206 16.59 17.04 5.91
N THR A 207 16.50 17.52 7.14
CA THR A 207 17.45 17.19 8.23
C THR A 207 16.77 16.46 9.39
N GLY A 208 15.53 16.01 9.20
CA GLY A 208 14.81 15.24 10.20
C GLY A 208 15.40 13.84 10.38
N ARG A 209 14.94 13.16 11.43
CA ARG A 209 15.37 11.79 11.69
C ARG A 209 14.85 10.85 10.61
N GLN A 210 15.64 9.82 10.35
CA GLN A 210 15.34 8.76 9.39
C GLN A 210 15.53 7.40 10.07
N THR A 211 14.80 7.19 11.18
CA THR A 211 14.91 5.95 11.96
C THR A 211 14.26 4.81 11.18
N ALA A 212 15.02 3.75 10.93
CA ALA A 212 14.50 2.53 10.31
C ALA A 212 13.36 1.92 11.14
N ILE A 213 12.35 1.40 10.46
CA ILE A 213 11.23 0.69 11.08
C ILE A 213 11.61 -0.77 11.23
N ASN A 214 11.31 -1.35 12.40
CA ASN A 214 11.41 -2.78 12.66
C ASN A 214 10.33 -3.18 13.66
N ILE A 215 9.35 -3.94 13.19
CA ILE A 215 8.22 -4.44 13.99
C ILE A 215 8.37 -5.92 14.41
N LEU A 216 9.41 -6.62 13.94
CA LEU A 216 9.58 -8.06 14.14
C LEU A 216 9.57 -8.48 15.61
N PRO A 217 10.27 -7.77 16.55
CA PRO A 217 10.22 -8.13 17.97
C PRO A 217 8.80 -8.09 18.54
N ARG A 218 7.98 -7.11 18.13
CA ARG A 218 6.58 -6.99 18.56
C ARG A 218 5.70 -8.08 17.94
N LEU A 219 5.91 -8.39 16.66
CA LEU A 219 5.20 -9.45 15.95
C LEU A 219 5.42 -10.80 16.64
N ILE A 220 6.67 -11.19 16.87
CA ILE A 220 7.02 -12.47 17.50
C ILE A 220 6.43 -12.56 18.91
N LYS A 221 6.45 -11.47 19.68
CA LYS A 221 5.82 -11.45 21.01
C LYS A 221 4.32 -11.75 20.94
N LYS A 222 3.61 -11.17 19.97
CA LYS A 222 2.17 -11.44 19.77
C LYS A 222 1.91 -12.86 19.27
N TYR A 223 2.74 -13.36 18.35
CA TYR A 223 2.68 -14.74 17.85
C TYR A 223 2.80 -15.76 19.00
N ASN A 224 3.85 -15.64 19.81
CA ASN A 224 4.12 -16.53 20.94
C ASN A 224 3.07 -16.39 22.05
N GLY A 225 2.48 -15.20 22.19
CA GLY A 225 1.43 -14.93 23.17
C GLY A 225 0.02 -15.31 22.73
N GLY A 226 -0.17 -15.87 21.52
CA GLY A 226 -1.50 -16.21 20.99
C GLY A 226 -2.42 -15.00 20.80
N GLN A 227 -1.85 -13.80 20.61
CA GLN A 227 -2.61 -12.56 20.45
C GLN A 227 -2.99 -12.33 18.98
N ALA A 228 -3.94 -11.44 18.69
CA ALA A 228 -4.17 -11.02 17.30
C ALA A 228 -2.98 -10.20 16.76
N PHE A 229 -2.48 -10.54 15.56
CA PHE A 229 -1.32 -9.89 14.92
C PHE A 229 -1.39 -9.83 13.39
N GLU A 230 -2.57 -10.01 12.77
CA GLU A 230 -2.70 -10.04 11.30
C GLU A 230 -2.18 -8.76 10.63
N THR A 231 -2.43 -7.59 11.22
CA THR A 231 -1.88 -6.33 10.72
C THR A 231 -0.35 -6.30 10.81
N HIS A 232 0.26 -6.89 11.84
CA HIS A 232 1.72 -7.01 11.97
C HIS A 232 2.28 -7.96 10.91
N LEU A 233 1.59 -9.08 10.63
CA LEU A 233 1.97 -10.00 9.56
C LEU A 233 1.93 -9.30 8.19
N GLN A 234 0.86 -8.55 7.89
CA GLN A 234 0.77 -7.75 6.67
C GLN A 234 1.93 -6.76 6.55
N ALA A 235 2.21 -6.01 7.62
CA ALA A 235 3.32 -5.06 7.67
C ALA A 235 4.67 -5.73 7.40
N TYR A 236 4.94 -6.87 8.05
CA TYR A 236 6.17 -7.64 7.84
C TYR A 236 6.28 -8.13 6.38
N ILE A 237 5.20 -8.66 5.81
CA ILE A 237 5.23 -9.17 4.43
C ILE A 237 5.56 -8.06 3.44
N VAL A 238 4.88 -6.91 3.51
CA VAL A 238 5.13 -5.81 2.55
C VAL A 238 6.47 -5.12 2.76
N GLU A 239 7.03 -5.18 3.97
CA GLU A 239 8.38 -4.72 4.30
C GLU A 239 9.46 -5.65 3.71
N ASN A 240 9.22 -6.96 3.63
CA ASN A 240 10.27 -7.93 3.30
C ASN A 240 10.20 -8.50 1.88
N ILE A 241 9.00 -8.66 1.32
CA ILE A 241 8.80 -9.36 0.04
C ILE A 241 9.62 -8.73 -1.09
N GLY A 242 10.32 -9.53 -1.87
CA GLY A 242 11.12 -9.14 -3.03
C GLY A 242 12.29 -8.21 -2.70
N ARG A 243 12.78 -8.25 -1.44
CA ARG A 243 13.97 -7.52 -1.01
C ARG A 243 15.11 -8.47 -0.60
N ASN A 244 14.91 -9.79 -0.71
CA ASN A 244 15.85 -10.83 -0.25
C ASN A 244 16.17 -10.75 1.26
N THR A 245 15.33 -10.09 2.05
CA THR A 245 15.46 -10.05 3.52
C THR A 245 14.82 -11.26 4.18
N ASN A 246 13.83 -11.88 3.52
CA ASN A 246 13.25 -13.17 3.89
C ASN A 246 13.19 -14.09 2.66
N GLN A 247 14.08 -15.08 2.60
CA GLN A 247 14.21 -15.95 1.43
C GLN A 247 13.05 -16.93 1.27
N SER A 248 12.48 -17.42 2.37
CA SER A 248 11.36 -18.38 2.31
C SER A 248 10.07 -17.69 1.84
N LEU A 249 9.82 -16.45 2.27
CA LEU A 249 8.76 -15.59 1.74
C LEU A 249 8.92 -15.35 0.23
N ASP A 250 10.11 -14.94 -0.21
CA ASP A 250 10.39 -14.62 -1.60
C ASP A 250 10.28 -15.86 -2.50
N LYS A 251 10.76 -17.02 -2.02
CA LYS A 251 10.61 -18.30 -2.71
C LYS A 251 9.13 -18.66 -2.88
N CYS A 252 8.33 -18.51 -1.82
CA CYS A 252 6.91 -18.84 -1.87
C CYS A 252 6.15 -17.89 -2.82
N LEU A 253 6.33 -16.58 -2.69
CA LEU A 253 5.45 -15.63 -3.39
C LEU A 253 5.95 -15.20 -4.78
N LEU A 254 7.26 -15.19 -4.98
CA LEU A 254 7.87 -14.68 -6.21
C LEU A 254 8.48 -15.80 -7.05
N ASN A 255 9.15 -16.76 -6.42
CA ASN A 255 9.88 -17.83 -7.11
C ASN A 255 10.78 -17.29 -8.25
N GLY A 256 11.50 -16.21 -7.97
CA GLY A 256 12.39 -15.52 -8.92
C GLY A 256 11.71 -14.53 -9.88
N LEU A 257 10.38 -14.37 -9.82
CA LEU A 257 9.66 -13.39 -10.65
C LEU A 257 9.83 -11.97 -10.11
N GLN A 258 9.83 -11.00 -11.03
CA GLN A 258 9.94 -9.59 -10.70
C GLN A 258 8.57 -9.01 -10.30
N ILE A 259 8.54 -8.21 -9.23
CA ILE A 259 7.37 -7.42 -8.84
C ILE A 259 7.26 -6.19 -9.77
N GLU A 260 6.13 -6.07 -10.47
CA GLU A 260 5.72 -4.86 -11.18
C GLU A 260 5.00 -3.89 -10.25
N TRP A 261 4.11 -4.40 -9.39
CA TRP A 261 3.26 -3.58 -8.53
C TRP A 261 2.98 -4.28 -7.19
N LEU A 262 2.89 -3.50 -6.11
CA LEU A 262 2.61 -3.99 -4.76
C LEU A 262 1.59 -3.08 -4.08
N GLY A 263 0.50 -3.67 -3.59
CA GLY A 263 -0.47 -3.01 -2.73
C GLY A 263 -0.80 -3.85 -1.50
N ASN A 264 -1.14 -3.19 -0.40
CA ASN A 264 -1.84 -3.79 0.72
C ASN A 264 -3.22 -3.16 0.86
N GLU A 265 -4.17 -3.90 1.39
CA GLU A 265 -5.52 -3.41 1.72
C GLU A 265 -6.25 -2.83 0.49
N VAL A 266 -6.13 -3.58 -0.62
CA VAL A 266 -6.71 -3.22 -1.91
C VAL A 266 -8.21 -3.44 -1.83
N TYR A 267 -8.99 -2.36 -1.79
CA TYR A 267 -10.44 -2.42 -1.77
C TYR A 267 -10.99 -3.10 -3.01
N CYS A 268 -11.87 -4.08 -2.81
CA CYS A 268 -12.39 -4.94 -3.87
C CYS A 268 -13.92 -5.14 -3.78
N GLY A 269 -14.66 -4.05 -3.54
CA GLY A 269 -16.12 -4.06 -3.56
C GLY A 269 -16.76 -2.97 -2.70
N VAL A 270 -18.01 -2.64 -3.00
CA VAL A 270 -18.79 -1.62 -2.28
C VAL A 270 -19.13 -2.02 -0.85
N GLY A 271 -19.16 -3.33 -0.57
CA GLY A 271 -19.28 -3.90 0.78
C GLY A 271 -18.02 -3.79 1.63
N MET A 272 -17.00 -3.05 1.13
CA MET A 272 -15.81 -2.66 1.90
C MET A 272 -14.87 -3.83 2.22
N GLN A 273 -14.95 -4.88 1.41
CA GLN A 273 -14.00 -5.96 1.38
C GLN A 273 -12.67 -5.48 0.79
N ARG A 274 -11.57 -6.00 1.32
CA ARG A 274 -10.20 -5.62 0.95
C ARG A 274 -9.37 -6.88 0.80
N ILE A 275 -8.50 -6.90 -0.21
CA ILE A 275 -7.44 -7.91 -0.34
C ILE A 275 -6.28 -7.45 0.53
N ASP A 276 -5.78 -8.32 1.41
CA ASP A 276 -4.76 -7.94 2.39
C ASP A 276 -3.45 -7.49 1.73
N VAL A 277 -2.97 -8.28 0.76
CA VAL A 277 -1.81 -7.95 -0.09
C VAL A 277 -2.13 -8.34 -1.53
N THR A 278 -1.68 -7.55 -2.49
CA THR A 278 -1.79 -7.88 -3.91
C THR A 278 -0.49 -7.55 -4.62
N LEU A 279 -0.02 -8.48 -5.44
CA LEU A 279 1.14 -8.31 -6.30
C LEU A 279 0.72 -8.30 -7.76
N SER A 280 1.47 -7.59 -8.59
CA SER A 280 1.56 -7.87 -10.02
C SER A 280 2.99 -8.34 -10.30
N LEU A 281 3.13 -9.54 -10.87
CA LEU A 281 4.42 -10.16 -11.19
C LEU A 281 4.59 -10.26 -12.71
N ILE A 282 5.84 -10.23 -13.17
CA ILE A 282 6.18 -10.39 -14.60
C ILE A 282 6.87 -11.75 -14.80
N LYS A 283 6.30 -12.57 -15.69
CA LYS A 283 6.85 -13.85 -16.15
C LYS A 283 6.87 -13.88 -17.68
N ASN A 284 8.04 -13.78 -18.31
CA ASN A 284 8.19 -13.86 -19.77
C ASN A 284 7.21 -12.94 -20.54
N ASN A 285 7.08 -11.68 -20.12
CA ASN A 285 6.12 -10.68 -20.63
C ASN A 285 4.63 -10.94 -20.32
N VAL A 286 4.29 -12.07 -19.68
CA VAL A 286 2.97 -12.32 -19.12
C VAL A 286 2.91 -11.72 -17.71
N LYS A 287 1.79 -11.08 -17.38
CA LYS A 287 1.54 -10.52 -16.06
C LYS A 287 0.73 -11.50 -15.23
N ILE A 288 1.05 -11.60 -13.95
CA ILE A 288 0.33 -12.43 -12.99
C ILE A 288 -0.12 -11.52 -11.85
N VAL A 289 -1.43 -11.38 -11.65
CA VAL A 289 -1.98 -10.72 -10.47
C VAL A 289 -2.17 -11.74 -9.35
N VAL A 290 -1.65 -11.42 -8.17
CA VAL A 290 -1.57 -12.34 -7.04
C VAL A 290 -2.35 -11.75 -5.86
N PRO A 291 -3.66 -12.00 -5.74
CA PRO A 291 -4.40 -11.64 -4.53
C PRO A 291 -4.01 -12.58 -3.38
N ILE A 292 -3.66 -12.00 -2.24
CA ILE A 292 -3.19 -12.71 -1.06
C ILE A 292 -4.12 -12.41 0.11
N GLU A 293 -4.72 -13.47 0.67
CA GLU A 293 -5.41 -13.43 1.97
C GLU A 293 -4.46 -13.84 3.08
N LEU A 294 -4.47 -13.09 4.19
CA LEU A 294 -3.69 -13.38 5.38
C LEU A 294 -4.59 -13.85 6.52
N LYS A 295 -4.11 -14.82 7.29
CA LYS A 295 -4.69 -15.22 8.56
C LYS A 295 -3.63 -15.38 9.63
N ALA A 296 -3.77 -14.65 10.74
CA ALA A 296 -2.91 -14.83 11.92
C ALA A 296 -3.19 -16.12 12.72
N VAL A 297 -4.15 -16.92 12.24
CA VAL A 297 -4.59 -18.21 12.79
C VAL A 297 -4.49 -19.29 11.70
N GLU A 298 -4.79 -20.54 12.07
CA GLU A 298 -4.90 -21.64 11.10
C GLU A 298 -6.01 -21.35 10.07
N ALA A 299 -5.84 -21.83 8.84
CA ALA A 299 -6.82 -21.65 7.77
C ALA A 299 -8.14 -22.37 8.06
N ASP A 300 -9.24 -21.78 7.59
CA ASP A 300 -10.60 -22.33 7.67
C ASP A 300 -11.37 -22.13 6.35
N GLU A 301 -12.52 -22.80 6.23
CA GLU A 301 -13.34 -22.83 5.00
C GLU A 301 -13.84 -21.42 4.59
N SER A 302 -14.01 -20.51 5.55
CA SER A 302 -14.48 -19.15 5.25
C SER A 302 -13.46 -18.35 4.44
N ASN A 303 -12.18 -18.71 4.53
CA ASN A 303 -11.11 -18.05 3.79
C ASN A 303 -11.31 -18.21 2.27
N ILE A 304 -11.89 -19.33 1.83
CA ILE A 304 -12.17 -19.60 0.40
C ILE A 304 -13.29 -18.72 -0.13
N ILE A 305 -14.29 -18.43 0.67
CA ILE A 305 -15.36 -17.48 0.31
C ILE A 305 -14.76 -16.10 0.09
N GLN A 306 -13.82 -15.70 0.94
CA GLN A 306 -13.14 -14.41 0.83
C GLN A 306 -12.31 -14.32 -0.45
N ILE A 307 -11.50 -15.35 -0.73
CA ILE A 307 -10.67 -15.45 -1.93
C ILE A 307 -11.53 -15.47 -3.20
N GLN A 308 -12.65 -16.19 -3.21
CA GLN A 308 -13.56 -16.21 -4.37
C GLN A 308 -14.01 -14.80 -4.75
N ARG A 309 -14.38 -13.97 -3.78
CA ARG A 309 -14.78 -12.58 -4.03
C ARG A 309 -13.64 -11.73 -4.57
N TYR A 310 -12.39 -12.01 -4.20
CA TYR A 310 -11.22 -11.35 -4.78
C TYR A 310 -11.09 -11.69 -6.26
N ILE A 311 -11.25 -12.97 -6.63
CA ILE A 311 -11.23 -13.40 -8.03
C ILE A 311 -12.35 -12.71 -8.81
N ASP A 312 -13.57 -12.70 -8.27
CA ASP A 312 -14.72 -12.07 -8.92
C ASP A 312 -14.50 -10.58 -9.17
N TRP A 313 -13.90 -9.87 -8.22
CA TRP A 313 -13.59 -8.44 -8.38
C TRP A 313 -12.44 -8.22 -9.37
N ILE A 314 -11.37 -9.00 -9.29
CA ILE A 314 -10.21 -8.89 -10.20
C ILE A 314 -10.65 -9.10 -11.65
N GLU A 315 -11.48 -10.10 -11.91
CA GLU A 315 -11.99 -10.41 -13.25
C GLU A 315 -12.84 -9.26 -13.83
N GLN A 316 -13.64 -8.59 -13.02
CA GLN A 316 -14.54 -7.53 -13.47
C GLN A 316 -13.86 -6.15 -13.56
N TYR A 317 -12.96 -5.85 -12.63
CA TYR A 317 -12.43 -4.49 -12.43
C TYR A 317 -10.95 -4.35 -12.80
N TYR A 318 -10.13 -5.39 -12.64
CA TYR A 318 -8.68 -5.29 -12.92
C TYR A 318 -8.31 -5.84 -14.29
N ILE A 319 -8.67 -7.10 -14.58
CA ILE A 319 -8.28 -7.80 -15.82
C ILE A 319 -8.67 -7.03 -17.09
N PRO A 320 -9.86 -6.42 -17.20
CA PRO A 320 -10.25 -5.70 -18.43
C PRO A 320 -9.37 -4.48 -18.73
N ASN A 321 -8.72 -3.92 -17.71
CA ASN A 321 -7.79 -2.79 -17.85
C ASN A 321 -6.33 -3.25 -17.94
N ARG A 322 -6.01 -4.42 -17.38
CA ARG A 322 -4.65 -4.93 -17.28
C ARG A 322 -4.66 -6.45 -17.37
N GLN A 323 -4.71 -6.98 -18.59
CA GLN A 323 -4.76 -8.41 -18.83
C GLN A 323 -3.60 -9.13 -18.14
N SER A 324 -3.96 -10.10 -17.29
CA SER A 324 -3.07 -10.83 -16.40
C SER A 324 -3.67 -12.20 -16.10
N ASP A 325 -2.82 -13.20 -15.88
CA ASP A 325 -3.22 -14.43 -15.22
C ASP A 325 -3.46 -14.15 -13.73
N VAL A 326 -4.31 -14.93 -13.08
CA VAL A 326 -4.60 -14.77 -11.64
C VAL A 326 -4.04 -15.94 -10.85
N GLN A 327 -3.28 -15.66 -9.79
CA GLN A 327 -2.74 -16.66 -8.87
C GLN A 327 -3.22 -16.34 -7.44
N PRO A 328 -4.33 -16.92 -6.95
CA PRO A 328 -4.74 -16.71 -5.57
C PRO A 328 -3.76 -17.37 -4.61
N VAL A 329 -3.56 -16.72 -3.46
CA VAL A 329 -2.72 -17.19 -2.37
C VAL A 329 -3.46 -17.04 -1.04
N LEU A 330 -3.40 -18.10 -0.22
CA LEU A 330 -3.75 -18.04 1.20
C LEU A 330 -2.49 -18.20 2.02
N ILE A 331 -2.22 -17.28 2.93
CA ILE A 331 -1.15 -17.40 3.92
C ILE A 331 -1.77 -17.50 5.32
N SER A 332 -1.57 -18.61 6.01
CA SER A 332 -2.09 -18.83 7.36
C SER A 332 -1.01 -19.28 8.33
N LYS A 333 -1.31 -19.24 9.63
CA LYS A 333 -0.46 -19.89 10.62
C LYS A 333 -0.38 -21.39 10.32
N LYS A 334 0.79 -21.99 10.55
CA LYS A 334 1.02 -23.43 10.39
C LYS A 334 0.00 -24.26 11.16
N ILE A 335 -0.57 -25.26 10.49
CA ILE A 335 -1.48 -26.24 11.08
C ILE A 335 -0.64 -27.38 11.65
N GLU A 336 -0.62 -27.50 12.98
CA GLU A 336 0.21 -28.50 13.67
C GLU A 336 -0.33 -29.93 13.46
N ASN A 337 -1.65 -30.12 13.52
CA ASN A 337 -2.28 -31.43 13.37
C ASN A 337 -3.08 -31.56 12.07
N LYS A 338 -2.40 -32.05 11.03
CA LYS A 338 -2.96 -32.33 9.69
C LYS A 338 -3.80 -33.62 9.62
N SER A 339 -4.02 -34.32 10.73
CA SER A 339 -4.92 -35.49 10.77
C SER A 339 -6.38 -35.14 11.12
N THR A 340 -6.63 -33.88 11.48
CA THR A 340 -7.94 -33.40 11.93
C THR A 340 -8.97 -33.34 10.81
N GLU A 341 -10.23 -33.47 11.18
CA GLU A 341 -11.35 -33.31 10.25
C GLU A 341 -11.41 -31.89 9.67
N SER A 342 -11.09 -30.88 10.48
CA SER A 342 -10.98 -29.49 10.02
C SER A 342 -9.94 -29.33 8.90
N TYR A 343 -8.76 -29.97 9.04
CA TYR A 343 -7.74 -29.97 7.99
C TYR A 343 -8.24 -30.64 6.71
N ARG A 344 -8.94 -31.79 6.81
CA ARG A 344 -9.50 -32.46 5.63
C ARG A 344 -10.50 -31.58 4.89
N LYS A 345 -11.42 -30.93 5.63
CA LYS A 345 -12.45 -30.05 5.07
C LYS A 345 -11.86 -28.83 4.36
N ILE A 346 -10.82 -28.21 4.92
CA ILE A 346 -10.18 -27.07 4.26
C ILE A 346 -9.46 -27.49 2.97
N ILE A 347 -8.77 -28.64 2.95
CA ILE A 347 -8.14 -29.16 1.74
C ILE A 347 -9.19 -29.55 0.68
N GLU A 348 -10.33 -30.13 1.08
CA GLU A 348 -11.44 -30.40 0.17
C GLU A 348 -11.99 -29.10 -0.42
N SER A 349 -12.16 -28.06 0.40
CA SER A 349 -12.59 -26.74 -0.06
C SER A 349 -11.61 -26.14 -1.07
N PHE A 350 -10.30 -26.34 -0.91
CA PHE A 350 -9.30 -25.91 -1.89
C PHE A 350 -9.48 -26.65 -3.22
N LYS A 351 -9.72 -27.97 -3.19
CA LYS A 351 -9.94 -28.79 -4.38
C LYS A 351 -11.21 -28.36 -5.13
N ILE A 352 -12.29 -28.10 -4.41
CA ILE A 352 -13.55 -27.59 -4.98
C ILE A 352 -13.33 -26.21 -5.61
N PHE A 353 -12.64 -25.30 -4.91
CA PHE A 353 -12.31 -23.97 -5.42
C PHE A 353 -11.52 -24.04 -6.73
N ASN A 354 -10.47 -24.88 -6.76
CA ASN A 354 -9.62 -25.07 -7.94
C ASN A 354 -10.40 -25.65 -9.13
N ALA A 355 -11.26 -26.65 -8.89
CA ALA A 355 -12.10 -27.23 -9.93
C ALA A 355 -13.08 -26.21 -10.51
N THR A 356 -13.69 -25.39 -9.64
CA THR A 356 -14.67 -24.37 -10.02
C THR A 356 -14.04 -23.22 -10.82
N ASN A 357 -12.82 -22.81 -10.45
CA ASN A 357 -12.14 -21.66 -11.04
C ASN A 357 -11.06 -22.00 -12.06
N ARG A 358 -10.99 -23.25 -12.54
CA ARG A 358 -9.93 -23.74 -13.46
C ARG A 358 -9.69 -22.89 -14.72
N ASN A 359 -10.71 -22.18 -15.19
CA ASN A 359 -10.64 -21.33 -16.39
C ASN A 359 -10.49 -19.83 -16.05
N ARG A 360 -10.50 -19.47 -14.76
CA ARG A 360 -10.51 -18.08 -14.25
C ARG A 360 -9.20 -17.73 -13.54
N CYS A 361 -8.59 -18.70 -12.87
CA CYS A 361 -7.32 -18.52 -12.18
C CYS A 361 -6.51 -19.82 -12.08
N ASN A 362 -5.24 -19.69 -11.74
CA ASN A 362 -4.37 -20.81 -11.37
C ASN A 362 -4.83 -21.44 -10.06
N GLN A 363 -4.36 -22.66 -9.79
CA GLN A 363 -4.64 -23.36 -8.53
C GLN A 363 -4.24 -22.51 -7.33
N LEU A 364 -5.09 -22.48 -6.30
CA LEU A 364 -4.84 -21.79 -5.04
C LEU A 364 -3.51 -22.24 -4.44
N LYS A 365 -2.63 -21.27 -4.23
CA LYS A 365 -1.38 -21.50 -3.52
C LYS A 365 -1.63 -21.37 -2.03
N PHE A 366 -1.29 -22.40 -1.27
CA PHE A 366 -1.41 -22.40 0.19
C PHE A 366 -0.03 -22.30 0.82
N VAL A 367 0.18 -21.29 1.66
CA VAL A 367 1.43 -21.03 2.36
C VAL A 367 1.15 -21.01 3.86
N GLU A 368 1.93 -21.78 4.60
CA GLU A 368 1.94 -21.74 6.06
C GLU A 368 3.11 -20.88 6.54
N PHE A 369 2.93 -20.11 7.61
CA PHE A 369 4.03 -19.44 8.29
C PHE A 369 4.17 -19.90 9.74
N PHE A 370 5.39 -19.83 10.25
CA PHE A 370 5.73 -20.14 11.64
C PHE A 370 6.95 -19.36 12.09
N VAL A 371 7.16 -19.23 13.41
CA VAL A 371 8.36 -18.61 13.97
C VAL A 371 9.44 -19.67 14.14
N GLN A 372 10.63 -19.41 13.58
CA GLN A 372 11.83 -20.23 13.76
C GLN A 372 13.03 -19.29 13.97
N ASN A 373 13.90 -19.59 14.94
CA ASN A 373 15.12 -18.81 15.22
C ASN A 373 14.91 -17.28 15.38
N ASN A 374 13.80 -16.86 16.00
CA ASN A 374 13.38 -15.45 16.12
C ASN A 374 13.17 -14.72 14.78
N ASP A 375 12.78 -15.46 13.74
CA ASP A 375 12.30 -14.90 12.48
C ASP A 375 11.03 -15.64 12.02
N LEU A 376 10.38 -15.13 10.98
CA LEU A 376 9.25 -15.79 10.32
C LEU A 376 9.75 -16.63 9.15
N GLU A 377 9.32 -17.89 9.10
CA GLU A 377 9.54 -18.78 7.97
C GLU A 377 8.21 -19.05 7.25
N PHE A 378 8.29 -19.22 5.93
CA PHE A 378 7.16 -19.47 5.05
C PHE A 378 7.36 -20.76 4.25
N GLU A 379 6.34 -21.61 4.23
CA GLU A 379 6.37 -22.91 3.55
C GLU A 379 5.15 -23.08 2.66
N GLU A 380 5.38 -23.34 1.37
CA GLU A 380 4.31 -23.72 0.45
C GLU A 380 3.87 -25.16 0.69
N ILE A 381 2.57 -25.37 0.85
CA ILE A 381 1.98 -26.67 1.17
C ILE A 381 1.35 -27.28 -0.08
N VAL A 382 1.76 -28.51 -0.40
CA VAL A 382 1.16 -29.35 -1.44
C VAL A 382 0.03 -30.19 -0.82
N TYR A 383 -1.14 -30.23 -1.46
CA TYR A 383 -2.36 -30.81 -0.89
C TYR A 383 -3.26 -31.58 -1.87
#